data_AF-A0A851G1V6-F1
#
_entry.id   AF-A0A851G1V6-F1
#
_cell.length_a   1.000
_cell.length_b   1.000
_cell.length_c   1.000
_cell.angle_alpha   90.00
_cell.angle_beta   90.00
_cell.angle_gamma   90.00
#
_symmetry.space_group_name_H-M   'P 1'
#
loop_
_entity.id
_entity.type
_entity.pdbx_description
1 polymer ?
#
loop_
_entity_poly.entity_id
_entity_poly.type
_entity_poly.pdbx_seq_one_letter_code
_entity_poly.pdbx_strand_id
1 'polypeptide(L)'
;MSEVTDLVVIEKQNAMAVFTTKEQLDPIIEAIEKEARSLVPDVSTRKGRDAIASMAHKVARSKTYIDNAGKDLVAELKALPKQIDESRRIVRERLDALKDEVRRPLTEWEAEQERIKAEEAMNAMHAEALEMNIRFDQELAAKFEADHEMALLMNKDFDRDREEQRRLAEQAQREREERIKQEAADKAKREAEERHKAELDAAARREAEEKARADAAERKRKEDADRAEREKQDAIAEEKRKAQEEADRIKREAEAKEKARLAEEQRKAEEEARRAADKEHRRTVNRRVIADLIAQGIPEEFAQKAMLALAGGKVQDAHIKY
;
A
#
# COMPACT_ATOMS: atom_id res chain seq x y z
N MET A 1 -96.63 101.86 37.39
CA MET A 1 -96.64 103.20 38.02
C MET A 1 -96.11 103.04 39.44
N SER A 2 -94.78 103.04 39.61
CA SER A 2 -94.11 102.97 40.91
C SER A 2 -94.02 104.37 41.48
N GLU A 3 -94.62 104.59 42.65
CA GLU A 3 -94.53 105.85 43.40
C GLU A 3 -93.06 106.21 43.64
N VAL A 4 -92.61 107.29 43.01
CA VAL A 4 -91.23 107.81 43.12
C VAL A 4 -91.08 108.43 44.50
N THR A 5 -90.55 107.66 45.45
CA THR A 5 -90.34 108.08 46.84
C THR A 5 -88.94 108.67 47.09
N ASP A 6 -88.11 108.77 46.05
CA ASP A 6 -86.75 109.29 46.10
C ASP A 6 -86.65 110.62 45.34
N LEU A 7 -85.85 111.57 45.84
CA LEU A 7 -85.79 112.95 45.33
C LEU A 7 -85.16 113.06 43.93
N VAL A 8 -84.38 112.06 43.50
CA VAL A 8 -83.76 112.00 42.17
C VAL A 8 -83.68 110.53 41.74
N VAL A 9 -84.01 110.25 40.47
CA VAL A 9 -83.85 108.94 39.83
C VAL A 9 -82.70 109.03 38.83
N ILE A 10 -81.68 108.20 38.98
CA ILE A 10 -80.59 108.08 38.00
C ILE A 10 -80.97 106.93 37.07
N GLU A 11 -81.30 107.27 35.82
CA GLU A 11 -81.58 106.25 34.81
C GLU A 11 -80.32 105.43 34.50
N LYS A 12 -80.44 104.10 34.44
CA LYS A 12 -79.31 103.17 34.24
C LYS A 12 -78.48 103.47 32.98
N GLN A 13 -79.09 104.03 31.94
CA GLN A 13 -78.43 104.39 30.68
C GLN A 13 -77.48 105.60 30.83
N ASN A 14 -77.72 106.46 31.82
CA ASN A 14 -76.90 107.66 32.10
C ASN A 14 -75.97 107.48 33.30
N ALA A 15 -76.11 106.38 34.05
CA ALA A 15 -75.33 106.11 35.26
C ALA A 15 -73.81 106.15 35.00
N MET A 16 -73.33 105.59 33.88
CA MET A 16 -71.90 105.61 33.56
C MET A 16 -71.37 107.03 33.29
N ALA A 17 -72.14 107.89 32.64
CA ALA A 17 -71.77 109.28 32.40
C ALA A 17 -71.78 110.11 33.70
N VAL A 18 -72.82 109.93 34.51
CA VAL A 18 -73.02 110.61 35.79
C VAL A 18 -71.89 110.28 36.77
N PHE A 19 -71.47 109.02 36.90
CA PHE A 19 -70.40 108.65 37.85
C PHE A 19 -68.97 108.87 37.32
N THR A 20 -68.80 109.12 36.01
CA THR A 20 -67.47 109.34 35.41
C THR A 20 -67.11 110.83 35.35
N THR A 21 -68.08 111.72 35.20
CA THR A 21 -67.87 113.17 35.10
C THR A 21 -68.37 113.87 36.37
N LYS A 22 -67.45 114.47 37.14
CA LYS A 22 -67.79 115.21 38.38
C LYS A 22 -68.84 116.30 38.13
N GLU A 23 -68.78 116.92 36.97
CA GLU A 23 -69.68 118.00 36.52
C GLU A 23 -71.15 117.57 36.39
N GLN A 24 -71.45 116.28 36.28
CA GLN A 24 -72.83 115.76 36.20
C GLN A 24 -73.41 115.32 37.54
N LEU A 25 -72.57 115.15 38.57
CA LEU A 25 -73.00 114.85 39.94
C LEU A 25 -73.39 116.12 40.69
N ASP A 26 -72.66 117.22 40.45
CA ASP A 26 -72.90 118.49 41.14
C ASP A 26 -74.33 119.02 40.94
N PRO A 27 -74.94 119.02 39.73
CA PRO A 27 -76.33 119.45 39.55
C PRO A 27 -77.37 118.55 40.25
N ILE A 28 -77.08 117.24 40.36
CA ILE A 28 -77.96 116.28 41.06
C ILE A 28 -77.92 116.54 42.57
N ILE A 29 -76.73 116.80 43.12
CA ILE A 29 -76.54 117.15 44.53
C ILE A 29 -77.16 118.51 44.82
N GLU A 30 -76.95 119.52 43.97
CA GLU A 30 -77.54 120.85 44.10
C GLU A 30 -79.08 120.82 44.09
N ALA A 31 -79.69 119.96 43.28
CA ALA A 31 -81.15 119.78 43.29
C ALA A 31 -81.66 119.21 44.63
N ILE A 32 -80.94 118.23 45.19
CA ILE A 32 -81.27 117.66 46.51
C ILE A 32 -81.04 118.70 47.62
N GLU A 33 -79.97 119.50 47.55
CA GLU A 33 -79.70 120.57 48.51
C GLU A 33 -80.75 121.68 48.46
N LYS A 34 -81.17 122.09 47.25
CA LYS A 34 -82.19 123.12 47.07
C LYS A 34 -83.53 122.69 47.66
N GLU A 35 -83.93 121.43 47.44
CA GLU A 35 -85.17 120.87 47.98
C GLU A 35 -85.08 120.61 49.49
N ALA A 36 -83.91 120.25 50.02
CA ALA A 36 -83.71 120.10 51.46
C ALA A 36 -83.71 121.46 52.19
N ARG A 37 -83.17 122.52 51.56
CA ARG A 37 -83.10 123.88 52.13
C ARG A 37 -84.37 124.71 51.93
N SER A 38 -85.26 124.33 51.00
CA SER A 38 -86.54 125.01 50.77
C SER A 38 -87.56 124.77 51.89
N LEU A 39 -87.37 123.71 52.69
CA LEU A 39 -88.17 123.44 53.88
C LEU A 39 -87.84 124.45 54.98
N VAL A 40 -88.77 125.37 55.28
CA VAL A 40 -88.65 126.30 56.41
C VAL A 40 -88.76 125.52 57.73
N PRO A 41 -87.69 125.40 58.53
CA PRO A 41 -87.71 124.54 59.71
C PRO A 41 -88.51 125.17 60.86
N ASP A 42 -89.66 124.59 61.20
CA ASP A 42 -90.40 124.92 62.43
C ASP A 42 -90.20 123.82 63.48
N VAL A 43 -89.36 124.10 64.48
CA VAL A 43 -89.08 123.17 65.58
C VAL A 43 -90.09 123.27 66.74
N SER A 44 -90.94 124.30 66.73
CA SER A 44 -91.87 124.57 67.83
C SER A 44 -93.07 123.62 67.81
N THR A 45 -93.47 123.12 66.63
CA THR A 45 -94.60 122.19 66.46
C THR A 45 -94.14 120.74 66.24
N ARG A 46 -94.95 119.76 66.69
CA ARG A 46 -94.69 118.33 66.43
C ARG A 46 -94.67 118.03 64.92
N LYS A 47 -95.60 118.62 64.16
CA LYS A 47 -95.69 118.47 62.71
C LYS A 47 -94.45 119.01 61.98
N GLY A 48 -93.89 120.14 62.44
CA GLY A 48 -92.66 120.68 61.87
C GLY A 48 -91.43 119.79 62.15
N ARG A 49 -91.31 119.22 63.35
CA ARG A 49 -90.26 118.22 63.66
C ARG A 49 -90.40 116.94 62.83
N ASP A 50 -91.62 116.45 62.62
CA ASP A 50 -91.89 115.26 61.78
C ASP A 50 -91.57 115.54 60.30
N ALA A 51 -91.82 116.75 59.80
CA ALA A 51 -91.46 117.18 58.45
C ALA A 51 -89.93 117.25 58.26
N ILE A 52 -89.20 117.79 59.24
CA ILE A 52 -87.72 117.83 59.25
C ILE A 52 -87.16 116.40 59.23
N ALA A 53 -87.68 115.51 60.09
CA ALA A 53 -87.26 114.11 60.13
C ALA A 53 -87.53 113.38 58.82
N SER A 54 -88.68 113.65 58.19
CA SER A 54 -89.06 113.05 56.90
C SER A 54 -88.15 113.52 55.76
N MET A 55 -87.80 114.81 55.72
CA MET A 55 -86.88 115.33 54.71
C MET A 55 -85.46 114.78 54.90
N ALA A 56 -84.97 114.70 56.14
CA ALA A 56 -83.69 114.06 56.44
C ALA A 56 -83.66 112.59 56.00
N HIS A 57 -84.76 111.85 56.20
CA HIS A 57 -84.87 110.47 55.75
C HIS A 57 -84.86 110.35 54.21
N LYS A 58 -85.52 111.26 53.49
CA LYS A 58 -85.46 111.32 52.01
C LYS A 58 -84.04 111.57 51.51
N VAL A 59 -83.31 112.51 52.12
CA VAL A 59 -81.90 112.77 51.77
C VAL A 59 -81.03 111.53 52.03
N ALA A 60 -81.23 110.84 53.16
CA ALA A 60 -80.50 109.61 53.47
C ALA A 60 -80.80 108.46 52.49
N ARG A 61 -82.05 108.33 52.05
CA ARG A 61 -82.44 107.37 51.01
C ARG A 61 -81.82 107.71 49.66
N SER A 62 -81.87 108.97 49.23
CA SER A 62 -81.23 109.40 47.99
C SER A 62 -79.72 109.18 48.00
N LYS A 63 -79.02 109.43 49.12
CA LYS A 63 -77.60 109.06 49.28
C LYS A 63 -77.35 107.56 49.05
N THR A 64 -78.16 106.72 49.68
CA THR A 64 -78.01 105.25 49.62
C THR A 64 -78.29 104.72 48.21
N TYR A 65 -79.28 105.30 47.52
CA TYR A 65 -79.61 104.98 46.15
C TYR A 65 -78.47 105.33 45.18
N ILE A 66 -77.88 106.52 45.30
CA ILE A 66 -76.74 106.94 44.47
C ILE A 66 -75.53 106.03 44.70
N ASP A 67 -75.21 105.70 45.96
CA ASP A 67 -74.10 104.79 46.29
C ASP A 67 -74.30 103.38 45.73
N ASN A 68 -75.52 102.82 45.85
CA ASN A 68 -75.84 101.50 45.29
C ASN A 68 -75.79 101.50 43.75
N ALA A 69 -76.28 102.55 43.08
CA ALA A 69 -76.20 102.67 41.63
C ALA A 69 -74.75 102.72 41.12
N GLY A 70 -73.84 103.38 41.85
CA GLY A 70 -72.41 103.37 41.56
C GLY A 70 -71.76 101.99 41.77
N LYS A 71 -72.15 101.27 42.84
CA LYS A 71 -71.66 99.91 43.11
C LYS A 71 -72.10 98.92 42.04
N ASP A 72 -73.36 98.98 41.61
CA ASP A 72 -73.90 98.12 40.55
C ASP A 72 -73.16 98.36 39.22
N LEU A 73 -72.93 99.63 38.85
CA LEU A 73 -72.15 99.98 37.67
C LEU A 73 -70.72 99.43 37.72
N VAL A 74 -70.04 99.56 38.87
CA VAL A 74 -68.68 99.02 39.05
C VAL A 74 -68.68 97.49 38.99
N ALA A 75 -69.72 96.82 39.50
CA ALA A 75 -69.87 95.37 39.41
C ALA A 75 -70.04 94.90 37.96
N GLU A 76 -70.88 95.59 37.18
CA GLU A 76 -71.07 95.33 35.75
C GLU A 76 -69.77 95.55 34.95
N LEU A 77 -69.06 96.67 35.20
CA LEU A 77 -67.78 96.95 34.56
C LEU A 77 -66.69 95.92 34.90
N LYS A 78 -66.67 95.41 36.13
CA LYS A 78 -65.75 94.32 36.54
C LYS A 78 -66.12 92.96 35.97
N ALA A 79 -67.37 92.75 35.55
CA ALA A 79 -67.82 91.52 34.91
C ALA A 79 -67.41 91.46 33.41
N LEU A 80 -67.32 92.61 32.73
CA LEU A 80 -66.96 92.70 31.31
C LEU A 80 -65.62 92.03 30.96
N PRO A 81 -64.50 92.22 31.71
CA PRO A 81 -63.23 91.53 31.43
C PRO A 81 -63.37 90.01 31.39
N LYS A 82 -64.11 89.41 32.33
CA LYS A 82 -64.32 87.94 32.38
C LYS A 82 -65.07 87.45 31.14
N GLN A 83 -66.07 88.20 30.69
CA GLN A 83 -66.83 87.87 29.48
C GLN A 83 -65.97 88.01 28.21
N ILE A 84 -65.08 89.00 28.17
CA ILE A 84 -64.13 89.20 27.08
C ILE A 84 -63.12 88.06 27.02
N ASP A 85 -62.55 87.65 28.15
CA ASP A 85 -61.59 86.54 28.21
C ASP A 85 -62.22 85.22 27.81
N GLU A 86 -63.45 84.96 28.24
CA GLU A 86 -64.21 83.77 27.81
C GLU A 86 -64.50 83.80 26.30
N SER A 87 -64.91 84.95 25.76
CA SER A 87 -65.09 85.10 24.32
C SER A 87 -63.79 84.89 23.54
N ARG A 88 -62.66 85.39 24.05
CA ARG A 88 -61.33 85.17 23.46
C ARG A 88 -60.94 83.68 23.50
N ARG A 89 -61.28 82.96 24.57
CA ARG A 89 -61.06 81.52 24.68
C ARG A 89 -61.86 80.75 23.63
N ILE A 90 -63.16 81.02 23.52
CA ILE A 90 -64.05 80.39 22.53
C ILE A 90 -63.54 80.64 21.11
N VAL A 91 -63.08 81.86 20.81
CA VAL A 91 -62.52 82.18 19.50
C VAL A 91 -61.27 81.36 19.20
N ARG A 92 -60.32 81.24 20.16
CA ARG A 92 -59.13 80.40 19.97
C ARG A 92 -59.51 78.94 19.72
N GLU A 93 -60.32 78.35 20.60
CA GLU A 93 -60.70 76.93 20.50
C GLU A 93 -61.42 76.63 19.18
N ARG A 94 -62.34 77.50 18.73
CA ARG A 94 -63.04 77.31 17.46
C ARG A 94 -62.13 77.47 16.24
N LEU A 95 -61.22 78.44 16.25
CA LEU A 95 -60.32 78.65 15.13
C LEU A 95 -59.23 77.57 15.05
N ASP A 96 -58.74 77.07 16.18
CA ASP A 96 -57.82 75.93 16.22
C ASP A 96 -58.50 74.66 15.70
N ALA A 97 -59.73 74.37 16.15
CA ALA A 97 -60.51 73.25 15.63
C ALA A 97 -60.76 73.36 14.12
N LEU A 98 -61.09 74.54 13.61
CA LEU A 98 -61.28 74.79 12.18
C LEU A 98 -59.98 74.61 11.39
N LYS A 99 -58.84 75.07 11.93
CA LYS A 99 -57.52 74.87 11.32
C LYS A 99 -57.20 73.39 11.19
N ASP A 100 -57.46 72.60 12.24
CA ASP A 100 -57.20 71.16 12.23
C ASP A 100 -58.13 70.44 11.24
N GLU A 101 -59.40 70.84 11.15
CA GLU A 101 -60.34 70.31 10.16
C GLU A 101 -59.91 70.63 8.73
N VAL A 102 -59.49 71.88 8.44
CA VAL A 102 -58.99 72.28 7.13
C VAL A 102 -57.67 71.56 6.77
N ARG A 103 -56.84 71.26 7.77
CA ARG A 103 -55.58 70.53 7.56
C ARG A 103 -55.78 69.02 7.43
N ARG A 104 -56.87 68.46 7.97
CA ARG A 104 -57.10 67.01 8.02
C ARG A 104 -57.00 66.30 6.67
N PRO A 105 -57.57 66.81 5.56
CA PRO A 105 -57.43 66.16 4.25
C PRO A 105 -55.98 66.07 3.76
N LEU A 106 -55.16 67.08 4.07
CA LEU A 106 -53.74 67.06 3.72
C LEU A 106 -52.98 66.01 4.54
N THR A 107 -53.23 65.96 5.85
CA THR A 107 -52.61 64.97 6.73
C THR A 107 -53.00 63.54 6.33
N GLU A 108 -54.27 63.32 5.99
CA GLU A 108 -54.78 62.02 5.51
C GLU A 108 -54.12 61.63 4.16
N TRP A 109 -53.97 62.59 3.25
CA TRP A 109 -53.28 62.37 1.98
C TRP A 109 -51.78 62.09 2.15
N GLU A 110 -51.07 62.83 3.02
CA GLU A 110 -49.66 62.59 3.33
C GLU A 110 -49.44 61.18 3.90
N ALA A 111 -50.30 60.74 4.82
CA ALA A 111 -50.26 59.39 5.40
C ALA A 111 -50.54 58.31 4.35
N GLU A 112 -51.50 58.54 3.45
CA GLU A 112 -51.79 57.61 2.36
C GLU A 112 -50.63 57.53 1.36
N GLN A 113 -49.98 58.66 1.04
CA GLN A 113 -48.79 58.67 0.20
C GLN A 113 -47.61 57.92 0.83
N GLU A 114 -47.41 58.03 2.14
CA GLU A 114 -46.41 57.22 2.84
C GLU A 114 -46.74 55.73 2.78
N ARG A 115 -48.01 55.35 2.95
CA ARG A 115 -48.46 53.96 2.81
C ARG A 115 -48.22 53.42 1.41
N ILE A 116 -48.60 54.17 0.38
CA ILE A 116 -48.38 53.79 -1.03
C ILE A 116 -46.88 53.61 -1.30
N LYS A 117 -46.04 54.54 -0.85
CA LYS A 117 -44.58 54.41 -1.01
C LYS A 117 -44.01 53.18 -0.29
N ALA A 118 -44.51 52.88 0.90
CA ALA A 118 -44.10 51.69 1.64
C ALA A 118 -44.54 50.40 0.94
N GLU A 119 -45.76 50.36 0.40
CA GLU A 119 -46.28 49.24 -0.37
C GLU A 119 -45.53 49.07 -1.71
N GLU A 120 -45.25 50.15 -2.44
CA GLU A 120 -44.44 50.14 -3.65
C GLU A 120 -43.01 49.64 -3.37
N ALA A 121 -42.39 50.08 -2.26
CA ALA A 121 -41.09 49.58 -1.86
C ALA A 121 -41.11 48.08 -1.53
N MET A 122 -42.15 47.60 -0.84
CA MET A 122 -42.32 46.18 -0.58
C MET A 122 -42.55 45.39 -1.88
N ASN A 123 -43.38 45.89 -2.78
CA ASN A 123 -43.65 45.25 -4.07
C ASN A 123 -42.40 45.21 -4.96
N ALA A 124 -41.58 46.27 -4.94
CA ALA A 124 -40.30 46.29 -5.64
C ALA A 124 -39.33 45.23 -5.09
N MET A 125 -39.19 45.13 -3.77
CA MET A 125 -38.40 44.07 -3.13
C MET A 125 -38.94 42.67 -3.46
N HIS A 126 -40.27 42.51 -3.50
CA HIS A 126 -40.89 41.24 -3.86
C HIS A 126 -40.63 40.86 -5.31
N ALA A 127 -40.71 41.83 -6.24
CA ALA A 127 -40.42 41.62 -7.65
C ALA A 127 -38.94 41.22 -7.87
N GLU A 128 -38.00 41.89 -7.20
CA GLU A 128 -36.58 41.54 -7.25
C GLU A 128 -36.32 40.12 -6.69
N ALA A 129 -36.99 39.76 -5.58
CA ALA A 129 -36.89 38.42 -5.02
C ALA A 129 -37.44 37.34 -5.97
N LEU A 130 -38.55 37.60 -6.65
CA LEU A 130 -39.10 36.69 -7.66
C LEU A 130 -38.15 36.52 -8.85
N GLU A 131 -37.53 37.61 -9.34
CA GLU A 131 -36.56 37.52 -10.42
C GLU A 131 -35.33 36.71 -10.02
N MET A 132 -34.83 36.90 -8.79
CA MET A 132 -33.72 36.11 -8.26
C MET A 132 -34.07 34.62 -8.17
N ASN A 133 -35.27 34.28 -7.70
CA ASN A 133 -35.74 32.89 -7.64
C ASN A 133 -35.84 32.27 -9.05
N ILE A 134 -36.38 32.99 -10.03
CA ILE A 134 -36.46 32.51 -11.41
C ILE A 134 -35.07 32.23 -11.97
N ARG A 135 -34.09 33.12 -11.73
CA ARG A 135 -32.71 32.89 -12.16
C ARG A 135 -32.10 31.67 -11.49
N PHE A 136 -32.31 31.50 -10.19
CA PHE A 136 -31.83 30.34 -9.45
C PHE A 136 -32.41 29.03 -9.99
N ASP A 137 -33.71 28.99 -10.26
CA ASP A 137 -34.38 27.81 -10.83
C ASP A 137 -33.85 27.48 -12.23
N GLN A 138 -33.59 28.50 -13.07
CA GLN A 138 -32.98 28.32 -14.38
C GLN A 138 -31.54 27.78 -14.28
N GLU A 139 -30.73 28.30 -13.36
CA GLU A 139 -29.38 27.79 -13.12
C GLU A 139 -29.38 26.35 -12.62
N LEU A 140 -30.33 25.99 -11.75
CA LEU A 140 -30.47 24.64 -11.23
C LEU A 140 -30.88 23.67 -12.34
N ALA A 141 -31.82 24.07 -13.20
CA ALA A 141 -32.23 23.27 -14.36
C ALA A 141 -31.06 23.05 -15.34
N ALA A 142 -30.31 24.11 -15.67
CA ALA A 142 -29.14 24.01 -16.54
C ALA A 142 -28.04 23.10 -15.97
N LYS A 143 -27.79 23.17 -14.65
CA LYS A 143 -26.86 22.25 -13.96
C LYS A 143 -27.34 20.81 -14.01
N PHE A 144 -28.63 20.58 -13.78
CA PHE A 144 -29.20 19.25 -13.83
C PHE A 144 -29.07 18.63 -15.23
N GLU A 145 -29.34 19.39 -16.28
CA GLU A 145 -29.14 18.95 -17.67
C GLU A 145 -27.67 18.63 -17.95
N ALA A 146 -26.74 19.51 -17.57
CA ALA A 146 -25.30 19.28 -17.76
C ALA A 146 -24.79 18.04 -17.00
N ASP A 147 -25.22 17.86 -15.75
CA ASP A 147 -24.86 16.69 -14.93
C ASP A 147 -25.46 15.41 -15.52
N HIS A 148 -26.68 15.47 -16.07
CA HIS A 148 -27.31 14.34 -16.73
C HIS A 148 -26.55 13.94 -18.01
N GLU A 149 -26.17 14.91 -18.85
CA GLU A 149 -25.35 14.66 -20.03
C GLU A 149 -24.00 14.04 -19.67
N MET A 150 -23.35 14.56 -18.62
CA MET A 150 -22.09 14.01 -18.11
C MET A 150 -22.25 12.56 -17.65
N ALA A 151 -23.33 12.26 -16.92
CA ALA A 151 -23.62 10.91 -16.46
C ALA A 151 -23.86 9.94 -17.63
N LEU A 152 -24.56 10.37 -18.69
CA LEU A 152 -24.74 9.57 -19.89
C LEU A 152 -23.42 9.29 -20.61
N LEU A 153 -22.53 10.29 -20.71
CA LEU A 153 -21.21 10.12 -21.31
C LEU A 153 -20.35 9.14 -20.50
N MET A 154 -20.32 9.30 -19.17
CA MET A 154 -19.61 8.38 -18.28
C MET A 154 -20.13 6.95 -18.41
N ASN A 155 -21.45 6.75 -18.45
CA ASN A 155 -22.04 5.42 -18.64
C ASN A 155 -21.59 4.80 -19.98
N LYS A 156 -21.54 5.58 -21.05
CA LYS A 156 -21.06 5.12 -22.36
C LYS A 156 -19.59 4.70 -22.30
N ASP A 157 -18.74 5.44 -21.59
CA ASP A 157 -17.34 5.07 -21.40
C ASP A 157 -17.21 3.78 -20.55
N PHE A 158 -17.98 3.65 -19.46
CA PHE A 158 -18.01 2.41 -18.68
C PHE A 158 -18.47 1.20 -19.49
N ASP A 159 -19.47 1.37 -20.37
CA ASP A 159 -19.94 0.30 -21.25
C ASP A 159 -18.87 -0.09 -22.29
N ARG A 160 -18.18 0.91 -22.88
CA ARG A 160 -17.04 0.66 -23.78
C ARG A 160 -15.93 -0.10 -23.07
N ASP A 161 -15.54 0.31 -21.88
CA ASP A 161 -14.49 -0.32 -21.11
C ASP A 161 -14.90 -1.76 -20.73
N ARG A 162 -16.16 -1.98 -20.37
CA ARG A 162 -16.70 -3.34 -20.11
C ARG A 162 -16.67 -4.22 -21.37
N GLU A 163 -16.95 -3.67 -22.54
CA GLU A 163 -16.81 -4.39 -23.81
C GLU A 163 -15.35 -4.69 -24.17
N GLU A 164 -14.44 -3.75 -23.94
CA GLU A 164 -13.01 -3.97 -24.15
C GLU A 164 -12.46 -5.04 -23.20
N GLN A 165 -12.82 -5.00 -21.93
CA GLN A 165 -12.46 -6.05 -20.97
C GLN A 165 -13.01 -7.42 -21.38
N ARG A 166 -14.24 -7.49 -21.91
CA ARG A 166 -14.79 -8.73 -22.46
C ARG A 166 -13.98 -9.23 -23.66
N ARG A 167 -13.58 -8.35 -24.57
CA ARG A 167 -12.73 -8.70 -25.73
C ARG A 167 -11.34 -9.18 -25.30
N LEU A 168 -10.70 -8.50 -24.36
CA LEU A 168 -9.41 -8.91 -23.82
C LEU A 168 -9.49 -10.27 -23.10
N ALA A 169 -10.55 -10.50 -22.32
CA ALA A 169 -10.79 -11.79 -21.68
C ALA A 169 -11.01 -12.90 -22.71
N GLU A 170 -11.78 -12.64 -23.77
CA GLU A 170 -11.98 -13.61 -24.86
C GLU A 170 -10.68 -13.91 -25.62
N GLN A 171 -9.87 -12.90 -25.92
CA GLN A 171 -8.54 -13.08 -26.53
C GLN A 171 -7.63 -13.91 -25.61
N ALA A 172 -7.57 -13.61 -24.32
CA ALA A 172 -6.77 -14.37 -23.36
C ALA A 172 -7.24 -15.84 -23.25
N GLN A 173 -8.55 -16.10 -23.34
CA GLN A 173 -9.06 -17.48 -23.39
C GLN A 173 -8.62 -18.18 -24.68
N ARG A 174 -8.73 -17.51 -25.84
CA ARG A 174 -8.26 -18.08 -27.12
C ARG A 174 -6.77 -18.38 -27.11
N GLU A 175 -5.94 -17.46 -26.63
CA GLU A 175 -4.49 -17.68 -26.49
C GLU A 175 -4.18 -18.83 -25.54
N ARG A 176 -4.92 -18.96 -24.43
CA ARG A 176 -4.78 -20.08 -23.51
C ARG A 176 -5.19 -21.41 -24.16
N GLU A 177 -6.28 -21.45 -24.90
CA GLU A 177 -6.73 -22.62 -25.64
C GLU A 177 -5.72 -23.02 -26.72
N GLU A 178 -5.17 -22.04 -27.46
CA GLU A 178 -4.12 -22.26 -28.44
C GLU A 178 -2.83 -22.79 -27.80
N ARG A 179 -2.42 -22.21 -26.66
CA ARG A 179 -1.29 -22.74 -25.88
C ARG A 179 -1.52 -24.17 -25.42
N ILE A 180 -2.70 -24.48 -24.90
CA ILE A 180 -3.04 -25.86 -24.48
C ILE A 180 -2.99 -26.79 -25.69
N LYS A 181 -3.48 -26.35 -26.85
CA LYS A 181 -3.44 -27.13 -28.10
C LYS A 181 -1.99 -27.36 -28.57
N GLN A 182 -1.14 -26.34 -28.50
CA GLN A 182 0.29 -26.44 -28.83
C GLN A 182 1.02 -27.34 -27.84
N GLU A 183 0.82 -27.17 -26.53
CA GLU A 183 1.41 -28.02 -25.49
C GLU A 183 0.96 -29.48 -25.65
N ALA A 184 -0.30 -29.73 -26.02
CA ALA A 184 -0.80 -31.07 -26.33
C ALA A 184 -0.16 -31.65 -27.60
N ALA A 185 0.01 -30.85 -28.66
CA ALA A 185 0.68 -31.26 -29.89
C ALA A 185 2.17 -31.55 -29.66
N ASP A 186 2.86 -30.69 -28.90
CA ASP A 186 4.26 -30.87 -28.53
C ASP A 186 4.46 -32.08 -27.63
N LYS A 187 3.55 -32.30 -26.67
CA LYS A 187 3.57 -33.49 -25.83
C LYS A 187 3.35 -34.75 -26.67
N ALA A 188 2.39 -34.75 -27.59
CA ALA A 188 2.18 -35.87 -28.50
C ALA A 188 3.41 -36.13 -29.40
N LYS A 189 4.07 -35.06 -29.87
CA LYS A 189 5.31 -35.17 -30.65
C LYS A 189 6.47 -35.72 -29.81
N ARG A 190 6.67 -35.23 -28.59
CA ARG A 190 7.69 -35.75 -27.67
C ARG A 190 7.43 -37.20 -27.30
N GLU A 191 6.19 -37.57 -27.00
CA GLU A 191 5.83 -38.97 -26.73
C GLU A 191 6.05 -39.86 -27.97
N ALA A 192 5.78 -39.36 -29.17
CA ALA A 192 6.07 -40.08 -30.41
C ALA A 192 7.58 -40.22 -30.67
N GLU A 193 8.37 -39.17 -30.44
CA GLU A 193 9.83 -39.18 -30.53
C GLU A 193 10.47 -40.08 -29.48
N GLU A 194 9.95 -40.09 -28.24
CA GLU A 194 10.39 -40.98 -27.17
C GLU A 194 10.04 -42.43 -27.47
N ARG A 195 8.84 -42.72 -28.01
CA ARG A 195 8.47 -44.06 -28.48
C ARG A 195 9.37 -44.51 -29.62
N HIS A 196 9.61 -43.65 -30.61
CA HIS A 196 10.51 -43.96 -31.71
C HIS A 196 11.94 -44.20 -31.23
N LYS A 197 12.44 -43.39 -30.29
CA LYS A 197 13.76 -43.59 -29.68
C LYS A 197 13.82 -44.86 -28.85
N ALA A 198 12.78 -45.18 -28.09
CA ALA A 198 12.69 -46.43 -27.35
C ALA A 198 12.62 -47.65 -28.28
N GLU A 199 11.95 -47.54 -29.44
CA GLU A 199 11.95 -48.56 -30.48
C GLU A 199 13.32 -48.73 -31.13
N LEU A 200 14.04 -47.64 -31.41
CA LEU A 200 15.41 -47.68 -31.91
C LEU A 200 16.37 -48.27 -30.87
N ASP A 201 16.27 -47.87 -29.60
CA ASP A 201 17.10 -48.43 -28.52
C ASP A 201 16.77 -49.90 -28.27
N ALA A 202 15.50 -50.30 -28.38
CA ALA A 202 15.09 -51.71 -28.31
C ALA A 202 15.59 -52.51 -29.52
N ALA A 203 15.56 -51.93 -30.73
CA ALA A 203 16.13 -52.53 -31.93
C ALA A 203 17.65 -52.67 -31.82
N ALA A 204 18.35 -51.63 -31.34
CA ALA A 204 19.79 -51.66 -31.08
C ALA A 204 20.17 -52.68 -30.00
N ARG A 205 19.34 -52.86 -28.95
CA ARG A 205 19.53 -53.93 -27.96
C ARG A 205 19.32 -55.31 -28.57
N ARG A 206 18.33 -55.50 -29.45
CA ARG A 206 18.11 -56.77 -30.16
C ARG A 206 19.27 -57.07 -31.10
N GLU A 207 19.75 -56.08 -31.85
CA GLU A 207 20.91 -56.22 -32.74
C GLU A 207 22.19 -56.49 -31.94
N ALA A 208 22.40 -55.81 -30.80
CA ALA A 208 23.52 -56.08 -29.91
C ALA A 208 23.44 -57.46 -29.25
N GLU A 209 22.25 -57.93 -28.88
CA GLU A 209 22.06 -59.28 -28.33
C GLU A 209 22.27 -60.35 -29.42
N GLU A 210 21.78 -60.12 -30.64
CA GLU A 210 22.00 -61.00 -31.78
C GLU A 210 23.47 -61.05 -32.16
N LYS A 211 24.16 -59.90 -32.18
CA LYS A 211 25.60 -59.81 -32.42
C LYS A 211 26.40 -60.46 -31.28
N ALA A 212 26.01 -60.26 -30.03
CA ALA A 212 26.65 -60.95 -28.90
C ALA A 212 26.43 -62.47 -28.95
N ARG A 213 25.26 -62.95 -29.42
CA ARG A 213 25.01 -64.38 -29.66
C ARG A 213 25.82 -64.89 -30.84
N ALA A 214 25.96 -64.12 -31.92
CA ALA A 214 26.79 -64.46 -33.08
C ALA A 214 28.28 -64.50 -32.70
N ASP A 215 28.78 -63.50 -31.98
CA ASP A 215 30.14 -63.43 -31.47
C ASP A 215 30.43 -64.56 -30.47
N ALA A 216 29.47 -64.91 -29.60
CA ALA A 216 29.59 -66.06 -28.71
C ALA A 216 29.58 -67.39 -29.48
N ALA A 217 28.79 -67.50 -30.56
CA ALA A 217 28.77 -68.68 -31.42
C ALA A 217 30.06 -68.79 -32.25
N GLU A 218 30.62 -67.68 -32.72
CA GLU A 218 31.91 -67.62 -33.41
C GLU A 218 33.06 -67.95 -32.46
N ARG A 219 33.05 -67.40 -31.24
CA ARG A 219 34.02 -67.77 -30.19
C ARG A 219 33.92 -69.24 -29.85
N LYS A 220 32.72 -69.81 -29.71
CA LYS A 220 32.56 -71.26 -29.53
C LYS A 220 33.09 -72.06 -30.72
N ARG A 221 32.80 -71.66 -31.96
CA ARG A 221 33.36 -72.33 -33.15
C ARG A 221 34.88 -72.24 -33.20
N LYS A 222 35.45 -71.10 -32.79
CA LYS A 222 36.89 -70.90 -32.76
C LYS A 222 37.54 -71.68 -31.61
N GLU A 223 36.92 -71.73 -30.43
CA GLU A 223 37.36 -72.56 -29.31
C GLU A 223 37.24 -74.06 -29.63
N ASP A 224 36.19 -74.49 -30.33
CA ASP A 224 36.02 -75.86 -30.79
C ASP A 224 37.01 -76.20 -31.92
N ALA A 225 37.32 -75.25 -32.81
CA ALA A 225 38.35 -75.41 -33.83
C ALA A 225 39.76 -75.45 -33.22
N ASP A 226 40.06 -74.56 -32.27
CA ASP A 226 41.33 -74.53 -31.54
C ASP A 226 41.47 -75.77 -30.66
N ARG A 227 40.38 -76.30 -30.09
CA ARG A 227 40.37 -77.58 -29.38
C ARG A 227 40.60 -78.74 -30.34
N ALA A 228 39.96 -78.76 -31.50
CA ALA A 228 40.19 -79.79 -32.51
C ALA A 228 41.61 -79.72 -33.10
N GLU A 229 42.20 -78.53 -33.21
CA GLU A 229 43.59 -78.35 -33.65
C GLU A 229 44.57 -78.76 -32.55
N ARG A 230 44.29 -78.44 -31.28
CA ARG A 230 45.06 -78.95 -30.13
C ARG A 230 44.95 -80.45 -30.00
N GLU A 231 43.78 -81.06 -30.18
CA GLU A 231 43.61 -82.51 -30.19
C GLU A 231 44.36 -83.17 -31.37
N LYS A 232 44.40 -82.53 -32.54
CA LYS A 232 45.25 -82.99 -33.67
C LYS A 232 46.74 -82.82 -33.37
N GLN A 233 47.15 -81.71 -32.77
CA GLN A 233 48.55 -81.47 -32.39
C GLN A 233 48.99 -82.40 -31.25
N ASP A 234 48.11 -82.70 -30.29
CA ASP A 234 48.33 -83.64 -29.20
C ASP A 234 48.36 -85.08 -29.73
N ALA A 235 47.53 -85.44 -30.72
CA ALA A 235 47.61 -86.74 -31.39
C ALA A 235 48.92 -86.91 -32.18
N ILE A 236 49.35 -85.87 -32.90
CA ILE A 236 50.64 -85.87 -33.62
C ILE A 236 51.83 -85.85 -32.62
N ALA A 237 51.70 -85.15 -31.49
CA ALA A 237 52.71 -85.13 -30.45
C ALA A 237 52.79 -86.46 -29.70
N GLU A 238 51.67 -87.15 -29.49
CA GLU A 238 51.63 -88.48 -28.88
C GLU A 238 52.15 -89.56 -29.83
N GLU A 239 51.88 -89.46 -31.13
CA GLU A 239 52.47 -90.33 -32.15
C GLU A 239 53.99 -90.09 -32.26
N LYS A 240 54.44 -88.84 -32.24
CA LYS A 240 55.88 -88.50 -32.17
C LYS A 240 56.51 -88.95 -30.85
N ARG A 241 55.82 -88.85 -29.71
CA ARG A 241 56.33 -89.30 -28.41
C ARG A 241 56.44 -90.83 -28.37
N LYS A 242 55.49 -91.56 -28.94
CA LYS A 242 55.58 -93.03 -29.08
C LYS A 242 56.69 -93.45 -30.04
N ALA A 243 56.91 -92.73 -31.13
CA ALA A 243 58.05 -92.94 -32.03
C ALA A 243 59.41 -92.59 -31.38
N GLN A 244 59.46 -91.53 -30.57
CA GLN A 244 60.66 -91.13 -29.82
C GLN A 244 60.98 -92.12 -28.69
N GLU A 245 59.96 -92.62 -27.96
CA GLU A 245 60.11 -93.62 -26.91
C GLU A 245 60.54 -94.98 -27.47
N GLU A 246 60.08 -95.35 -28.67
CA GLU A 246 60.53 -96.59 -29.34
C GLU A 246 61.96 -96.45 -29.91
N ALA A 247 62.32 -95.28 -30.44
CA ALA A 247 63.69 -94.99 -30.85
C ALA A 247 64.66 -94.94 -29.65
N ASP A 248 64.27 -94.37 -28.52
CA ASP A 248 65.07 -94.32 -27.29
C ASP A 248 65.18 -95.69 -26.60
N ARG A 249 64.17 -96.56 -26.73
CA ARG A 249 64.24 -97.96 -26.26
C ARG A 249 65.28 -98.75 -27.07
N ILE A 250 65.30 -98.61 -28.39
CA ILE A 250 66.27 -99.28 -29.28
C ILE A 250 67.69 -98.74 -29.04
N LYS A 251 67.85 -97.44 -28.79
CA LYS A 251 69.16 -96.82 -28.54
C LYS A 251 69.74 -97.21 -27.18
N ARG A 252 68.91 -97.29 -26.13
CA ARG A 252 69.33 -97.75 -24.79
C ARG A 252 69.67 -99.25 -24.75
N GLU A 253 69.00 -100.07 -25.56
CA GLU A 253 69.30 -101.50 -25.66
C GLU A 253 70.60 -101.77 -26.46
N ALA A 254 70.92 -100.92 -27.45
CA ALA A 254 72.20 -100.95 -28.17
C ALA A 254 73.37 -100.43 -27.33
N GLU A 255 73.20 -99.33 -26.58
CA GLU A 255 74.24 -98.76 -25.70
C GLU A 255 74.56 -99.66 -24.49
N ALA A 256 73.58 -100.43 -23.99
CA ALA A 256 73.79 -101.39 -22.92
C ALA A 256 74.63 -102.61 -23.35
N LYS A 257 74.54 -103.05 -24.62
CA LYS A 257 75.34 -104.17 -25.16
C LYS A 257 76.76 -103.75 -25.54
N GLU A 258 76.97 -102.50 -25.96
CA GLU A 258 78.31 -101.94 -26.23
C GLU A 258 79.12 -101.70 -24.95
N LYS A 259 78.51 -101.13 -23.90
CA LYS A 259 79.18 -100.92 -22.60
C LYS A 259 79.55 -102.22 -21.87
N ALA A 260 78.81 -103.30 -22.10
CA ALA A 260 79.13 -104.62 -21.52
C ALA A 260 80.35 -105.28 -22.19
N ARG A 261 80.60 -105.06 -23.49
CA ARG A 261 81.79 -105.56 -24.19
C ARG A 261 83.07 -104.79 -23.82
N LEU A 262 82.97 -103.47 -23.69
CA LEU A 262 84.13 -102.62 -23.42
C LEU A 262 84.70 -102.83 -21.99
N ALA A 263 83.85 -103.19 -21.02
CA ALA A 263 84.27 -103.49 -19.65
C ALA A 263 84.95 -104.85 -19.47
N GLU A 264 84.67 -105.83 -20.35
CA GLU A 264 85.33 -107.14 -20.33
C GLU A 264 86.72 -107.09 -20.98
N GLU A 265 86.90 -106.24 -22.00
CA GLU A 265 88.17 -106.07 -22.72
C GLU A 265 89.22 -105.32 -21.88
N GLN A 266 88.80 -104.34 -21.06
CA GLN A 266 89.71 -103.60 -20.17
C GLN A 266 90.28 -104.45 -19.02
N ARG A 267 89.58 -105.49 -18.57
CA ARG A 267 90.09 -106.42 -17.53
C ARG A 267 91.21 -107.35 -18.03
N LYS A 268 91.28 -107.65 -19.33
CA LYS A 268 92.33 -108.52 -19.89
C LYS A 268 93.64 -107.77 -20.16
N ALA A 269 93.60 -106.47 -20.45
CA ALA A 269 94.79 -105.66 -20.70
C ALA A 269 95.59 -105.34 -19.42
N GLU A 270 94.92 -105.23 -18.27
CA GLU A 270 95.56 -104.87 -17.00
C GLU A 270 96.34 -106.05 -16.36
N GLU A 271 95.99 -107.29 -16.69
CA GLU A 271 96.67 -108.51 -16.20
C GLU A 271 98.00 -108.78 -16.94
N GLU A 272 98.12 -108.35 -18.20
CA GLU A 272 99.32 -108.57 -19.02
C GLU A 272 100.47 -107.62 -18.68
N ALA A 273 100.18 -106.40 -18.22
CA ALA A 273 101.18 -105.41 -17.82
C ALA A 273 102.01 -105.84 -16.59
N ARG A 274 101.42 -106.64 -15.69
CA ARG A 274 102.08 -107.11 -14.47
C ARG A 274 103.18 -108.15 -14.73
N ARG A 275 103.14 -108.87 -15.86
CA ARG A 275 104.17 -109.85 -16.25
C ARG A 275 105.42 -109.22 -16.86
N ALA A 276 105.36 -107.96 -17.32
CA ALA A 276 106.50 -107.27 -17.94
C ALA A 276 107.51 -106.76 -16.89
N ALA A 277 107.03 -106.27 -15.73
CA ALA A 277 107.87 -105.71 -14.67
C ALA A 277 108.79 -106.75 -14.00
N ASP A 278 108.35 -108.00 -13.92
CA ASP A 278 109.07 -109.09 -13.23
C ASP A 278 110.32 -109.59 -14.00
N LYS A 279 110.39 -109.33 -15.32
CA LYS A 279 111.57 -109.63 -16.15
C LYS A 279 112.71 -108.64 -15.93
N GLU A 280 112.40 -107.39 -15.59
CA GLU A 280 113.40 -106.33 -15.44
C GLU A 280 114.14 -106.41 -14.10
N HIS A 281 113.44 -106.83 -13.04
CA HIS A 281 114.02 -107.05 -11.71
C HIS A 281 115.12 -108.13 -11.72
N ARG A 282 114.86 -109.28 -12.39
CA ARG A 282 115.83 -110.38 -12.52
C ARG A 282 117.09 -109.99 -13.30
N ARG A 283 116.97 -109.10 -14.27
CA ARG A 283 118.10 -108.61 -15.08
C ARG A 283 119.07 -107.76 -14.26
N THR A 284 118.54 -107.01 -13.29
CA THR A 284 119.30 -106.06 -12.47
C THR A 284 120.11 -106.77 -11.39
N VAL A 285 119.52 -107.76 -10.71
CA VAL A 285 120.20 -108.57 -9.69
C VAL A 285 121.36 -109.37 -10.31
N ASN A 286 121.15 -109.96 -11.49
CA ASN A 286 122.19 -110.72 -12.17
C ASN A 286 123.40 -109.89 -12.60
N ARG A 287 123.20 -108.64 -13.02
CA ARG A 287 124.32 -107.73 -13.33
C ARG A 287 125.16 -107.39 -12.10
N ARG A 288 124.52 -107.27 -10.93
CA ARG A 288 125.20 -106.90 -9.68
C ARG A 288 126.13 -108.01 -9.19
N VAL A 289 125.70 -109.26 -9.26
CA VAL A 289 126.53 -110.42 -8.86
C VAL A 289 127.72 -110.62 -9.81
N ILE A 290 127.56 -110.33 -11.12
CA ILE A 290 128.69 -110.33 -12.07
C ILE A 290 129.75 -109.29 -11.67
N ALA A 291 129.32 -108.08 -11.26
CA ALA A 291 130.23 -107.02 -10.84
C ALA A 291 130.99 -107.37 -9.55
N ASP A 292 130.33 -107.98 -8.56
CA ASP A 292 130.96 -108.38 -7.29
C ASP A 292 132.02 -109.50 -7.49
N LEU A 293 131.80 -110.40 -8.45
CA LEU A 293 132.77 -111.44 -8.82
C LEU A 293 134.02 -110.86 -9.48
N ILE A 294 133.87 -109.79 -10.27
CA ILE A 294 135.00 -109.08 -10.90
C ILE A 294 135.84 -108.36 -9.84
N ALA A 295 135.19 -107.76 -8.83
CA ALA A 295 135.88 -107.06 -7.74
C ALA A 295 136.77 -107.99 -6.87
N GLN A 296 136.49 -109.29 -6.84
CA GLN A 296 137.29 -110.30 -6.11
C GLN A 296 138.46 -110.87 -6.93
N GLY A 297 138.78 -110.26 -8.08
CA GLY A 297 139.95 -110.61 -8.89
C GLY A 297 139.69 -111.70 -9.94
N ILE A 298 138.43 -112.03 -10.23
CA ILE A 298 138.06 -112.97 -11.29
C ILE A 298 137.85 -112.20 -12.61
N PRO A 299 138.49 -112.59 -13.72
CA PRO A 299 138.28 -111.95 -15.03
C PRO A 299 136.83 -112.06 -15.51
N GLU A 300 136.35 -111.04 -16.21
CA GLU A 300 134.94 -110.86 -16.62
C GLU A 300 134.34 -112.07 -17.37
N GLU A 301 135.12 -112.69 -18.26
CA GLU A 301 134.76 -113.91 -18.99
C GLU A 301 134.40 -115.08 -18.06
N PHE A 302 135.09 -115.22 -16.93
CA PHE A 302 134.87 -116.29 -15.97
C PHE A 302 133.75 -115.95 -14.97
N ALA A 303 133.61 -114.67 -14.60
CA ALA A 303 132.50 -114.20 -13.77
C ALA A 303 131.14 -114.40 -14.44
N GLN A 304 131.05 -114.15 -15.76
CA GLN A 304 129.83 -114.41 -16.52
C GLN A 304 129.48 -115.90 -16.59
N LYS A 305 130.46 -116.78 -16.81
CA LYS A 305 130.24 -118.24 -16.82
C LYS A 305 129.82 -118.78 -15.46
N ALA A 306 130.41 -118.28 -14.37
CA ALA A 306 130.02 -118.63 -13.00
C ALA A 306 128.57 -118.20 -12.71
N MET A 307 128.17 -117.00 -13.12
CA MET A 307 126.79 -116.54 -12.97
C MET A 307 125.78 -117.31 -13.81
N LEU A 308 126.14 -117.74 -15.01
CA LEU A 308 125.30 -118.61 -15.84
C LEU A 308 125.12 -120.01 -15.21
N ALA A 309 126.16 -120.53 -14.56
CA ALA A 309 126.09 -121.80 -13.84
C ALA A 309 125.23 -121.70 -12.57
N LEU A 310 125.31 -120.57 -11.84
CA LEU A 310 124.52 -120.29 -10.63
C LEU A 310 123.04 -119.99 -10.95
N ALA A 311 122.77 -119.11 -11.93
CA ALA A 311 121.40 -118.79 -12.35
C ALA A 311 120.70 -119.97 -13.04
N GLY A 312 121.47 -120.87 -13.66
CA GLY A 312 120.98 -122.10 -14.26
C GLY A 312 120.90 -123.30 -13.32
N GLY A 313 121.26 -123.15 -12.03
CA GLY A 313 121.17 -124.23 -11.01
C GLY A 313 122.10 -125.42 -11.24
N LYS A 314 123.20 -125.25 -12.00
CA LYS A 314 124.15 -126.33 -12.35
C LYS A 314 125.25 -126.54 -11.30
N VAL A 315 125.31 -125.69 -10.28
CA VAL A 315 126.24 -125.78 -9.14
C VAL A 315 125.44 -126.28 -7.94
N GLN A 316 125.75 -127.46 -7.42
CA GLN A 316 125.10 -127.96 -6.20
C GLN A 316 125.44 -127.06 -5.01
N ASP A 317 124.43 -126.77 -4.19
CA ASP A 317 124.51 -126.00 -2.94
C ASP A 317 124.80 -124.49 -3.05
N ALA A 318 124.66 -123.88 -4.25
CA ALA A 318 124.73 -122.41 -4.42
C ALA A 318 123.62 -121.86 -5.36
N HIS A 319 122.83 -120.87 -4.89
CA HIS A 319 121.69 -120.28 -5.62
C HIS A 319 121.56 -118.75 -5.43
N ILE A 320 121.02 -118.06 -6.43
CA ILE A 320 120.79 -116.60 -6.41
C ILE A 320 119.37 -116.30 -5.92
N LYS A 321 119.23 -115.35 -5.00
CA LYS A 321 117.95 -114.84 -4.52
C LYS A 321 117.58 -113.58 -5.31
N TYR A 322 116.48 -113.63 -6.05
CA TYR A 322 115.90 -112.46 -6.74
C TYR A 322 114.91 -111.75 -5.80
#